data_AF-A0A954MT21-F1
#
_entry.id   AF-A0A954MT21-F1
#
_cell.length_a   1.000
_cell.length_b   1.000
_cell.length_c   1.000
_cell.angle_alpha   90.00
_cell.angle_beta   90.00
_cell.angle_gamma   90.00
#
_symmetry.space_group_name_H-M   'P 1'
#
loop_
_entity.id
_entity.type
_entity.pdbx_description
1 polymer ?
#
loop_
_entity_poly.entity_id
_entity_poly.type
_entity_poly.pdbx_seq_one_letter_code
_entity_poly.pdbx_strand_id
1 'polypeptide(L)'
;MPERIKFRCPKCQADFGVDAKFAGRPCRCKHCGQQFRVPKVATAPKPQPVATGVGAAQEIAARAAQREQNPGEVPRPMSWIDAVTSQIALKPVTEDKLKPISGRAAMYMDDEDDSPGPYELASYPSLPLNRPPRKGVGKRVKQTYSNELRILQKILRKINERALELTVPFFILMPLGFIIKNHWLSIFGLTMVLLLNVGRFGVGLANVIVIPFRDSPMTGMTFWIPPWTFVKNNWHKFRKPVQRIISPICFLVGTFLLYSLVPWFQYPDGKNDVKMVRDPMGNLIPAPEDQQPPPPTIKERLTEGAQNLKKDIRGQVDDAKEQLPGAKKKLEQVTRDAVETTQEVKDQVQGAVEDFQQKRGTEEDSSE
;
A
#
# COMPACT_ATOMS: atom_id res chain seq x y z
N MET A 1 -19.85 -12.03 21.28
CA MET A 1 -18.79 -11.93 20.26
C MET A 1 -18.59 -13.31 19.64
N PRO A 2 -18.41 -13.45 18.30
CA PRO A 2 -18.23 -14.75 17.68
C PRO A 2 -16.93 -15.41 18.19
N GLU A 3 -17.02 -16.68 18.58
CA GLU A 3 -15.90 -17.47 19.04
C GLU A 3 -14.89 -17.69 17.88
N ARG A 4 -13.61 -17.39 18.11
CA ARG A 4 -12.55 -17.48 17.09
C ARG A 4 -11.60 -18.63 17.41
N ILE A 5 -11.41 -19.53 16.45
CA ILE A 5 -10.47 -20.64 16.51
C ILE A 5 -9.11 -20.14 16.03
N LYS A 6 -8.09 -20.24 16.88
CA LYS A 6 -6.70 -19.95 16.52
C LYS A 6 -5.98 -21.26 16.18
N PHE A 7 -5.33 -21.34 15.02
CA PHE A 7 -4.55 -22.51 14.60
C PHE A 7 -3.39 -22.09 13.68
N ARG A 8 -2.32 -22.88 13.62
CA ARG A 8 -1.17 -22.62 12.73
C ARG A 8 -1.30 -23.34 11.41
N CYS A 9 -0.78 -22.75 10.33
CA CYS A 9 -0.68 -23.46 9.06
C CYS A 9 0.31 -24.63 9.19
N PRO A 10 -0.04 -25.85 8.74
CA PRO A 10 0.81 -27.02 8.88
C PRO A 10 2.13 -26.96 8.09
N LYS A 11 2.28 -26.00 7.16
CA LYS A 11 3.46 -25.89 6.28
C LYS A 11 4.40 -24.76 6.65
N CYS A 12 3.88 -23.55 6.87
CA CYS A 12 4.72 -22.37 7.16
C CYS A 12 4.52 -21.82 8.58
N GLN A 13 3.76 -22.52 9.42
CA GLN A 13 3.52 -22.19 10.83
C GLN A 13 2.89 -20.81 11.12
N ALA A 14 2.52 -20.04 10.10
CA ALA A 14 1.79 -18.79 10.27
C ALA A 14 0.48 -19.02 11.06
N ASP A 15 0.19 -18.12 12.00
CA ASP A 15 -1.01 -18.15 12.84
C ASP A 15 -2.25 -17.68 12.06
N PHE A 16 -3.37 -18.41 12.21
CA PHE A 16 -4.68 -18.09 11.63
C PHE A 16 -5.71 -18.00 12.73
N GLY A 17 -6.47 -16.90 12.76
CA GLY A 17 -7.68 -16.76 13.57
C GLY A 17 -8.91 -16.77 12.67
N VAL A 18 -9.73 -17.80 12.76
CA VAL A 18 -10.95 -17.94 11.93
C VAL A 18 -12.16 -18.16 12.83
N ASP A 19 -13.31 -17.57 12.49
CA ASP A 19 -14.53 -17.75 13.28
C ASP A 19 -14.96 -19.23 13.32
N ALA A 20 -15.53 -19.67 14.44
CA ALA A 20 -15.94 -21.06 14.68
C ALA A 20 -16.89 -21.63 13.61
N LYS A 21 -17.62 -20.76 12.90
CA LYS A 21 -18.50 -21.13 11.77
C LYS A 21 -17.75 -21.77 10.59
N PHE A 22 -16.44 -21.54 10.49
CA PHE A 22 -15.59 -22.10 9.44
C PHE A 22 -14.90 -23.40 9.86
N ALA A 23 -15.16 -23.91 11.07
CA ALA A 23 -14.68 -25.20 11.54
C ALA A 23 -15.00 -26.32 10.54
N GLY A 24 -14.00 -27.11 10.17
CA GLY A 24 -14.11 -28.21 9.21
C GLY A 24 -14.12 -27.80 7.73
N ARG A 25 -14.23 -26.50 7.40
CA ARG A 25 -14.18 -26.03 6.00
C ARG A 25 -12.74 -26.02 5.48
N PRO A 26 -12.52 -26.29 4.17
CA PRO A 26 -11.21 -26.11 3.55
C PRO A 26 -10.84 -24.62 3.52
N CYS A 27 -9.63 -24.30 3.96
CA CYS A 27 -9.05 -22.97 3.92
C CYS A 27 -7.69 -23.00 3.21
N ARG A 28 -7.18 -21.82 2.86
CA ARG A 28 -5.89 -21.66 2.18
C ARG A 28 -5.02 -20.71 2.98
N CYS A 29 -3.80 -21.13 3.29
CA CYS A 29 -2.82 -20.29 3.98
C CYS A 29 -2.51 -19.03 3.15
N LYS A 30 -2.58 -17.84 3.75
CA LYS A 30 -2.21 -16.58 3.09
C LYS A 30 -0.70 -16.51 2.76
N HIS A 31 0.16 -17.07 3.61
CA HIS A 31 1.62 -16.99 3.46
C HIS A 31 2.16 -18.01 2.44
N CYS A 32 1.91 -19.31 2.65
CA CYS A 32 2.48 -20.36 1.79
C CYS A 32 1.51 -20.91 0.71
N GLY A 33 0.23 -20.55 0.78
CA GLY A 33 -0.79 -21.00 -0.18
C GLY A 33 -1.25 -22.47 -0.03
N GLN A 34 -0.79 -23.19 0.99
CA GLN A 34 -1.20 -24.58 1.29
C GLN A 34 -2.69 -24.63 1.63
N GLN A 35 -3.41 -25.61 1.07
CA GLN A 35 -4.80 -25.89 1.43
C GLN A 35 -4.84 -26.89 2.59
N PHE A 36 -5.69 -26.63 3.58
CA PHE A 36 -5.91 -27.49 4.74
C PHE A 36 -7.28 -27.21 5.35
N ARG A 37 -7.82 -28.10 6.18
CA ARG A 37 -9.12 -27.89 6.82
C ARG A 37 -8.95 -27.21 8.18
N VAL A 38 -9.84 -26.27 8.48
CA VAL A 38 -9.91 -25.64 9.81
C VAL A 38 -10.22 -26.73 10.84
N PRO A 39 -9.43 -26.90 11.90
CA PRO A 39 -9.70 -27.91 12.91
C PRO A 39 -11.09 -27.68 13.52
N LYS A 40 -11.88 -28.75 13.60
CA LYS A 40 -13.16 -28.72 14.30
C LYS A 40 -12.83 -28.73 15.78
N VAL A 41 -13.17 -27.67 16.51
CA VAL A 41 -13.10 -27.69 17.97
C VAL A 41 -14.01 -28.83 18.38
N ALA A 42 -13.43 -29.94 18.85
CA ALA A 42 -14.21 -30.98 19.49
C ALA A 42 -14.84 -30.28 20.69
N THR A 43 -16.15 -30.07 20.65
CA THR A 43 -16.90 -29.54 21.78
C THR A 43 -16.54 -30.43 22.95
N ALA A 44 -15.77 -29.91 23.90
CA ALA A 44 -15.37 -30.69 25.07
C ALA A 44 -16.65 -31.28 25.67
N PRO A 45 -16.74 -32.60 25.87
CA PRO A 45 -17.91 -33.17 26.53
C PRO A 45 -18.08 -32.43 27.85
N LYS A 46 -19.27 -31.83 28.02
CA LYS A 46 -19.64 -31.03 29.18
C LYS A 46 -19.29 -31.86 30.42
N PRO A 47 -18.42 -31.38 31.33
CA PRO A 47 -18.00 -32.19 32.47
C PRO A 47 -19.24 -32.55 33.28
N GLN A 48 -19.54 -33.84 33.35
CA GLN A 48 -20.46 -34.36 34.35
C GLN A 48 -19.79 -34.18 35.72
N PRO A 49 -20.51 -33.72 36.74
CA PRO A 49 -19.94 -33.53 38.07
C PRO A 49 -19.51 -34.90 38.62
N VAL A 50 -18.21 -35.13 38.67
CA VAL A 50 -17.64 -36.33 39.30
C VAL A 50 -17.58 -36.06 40.79
N ALA A 51 -18.34 -36.84 41.54
CA ALA A 51 -18.30 -36.87 43.00
C ALA A 51 -16.87 -37.19 43.46
N THR A 52 -16.34 -36.33 44.32
CA THR A 52 -15.00 -36.45 44.91
C THR A 52 -14.97 -37.63 45.89
N GLY A 53 -14.64 -38.82 45.39
CA GLY A 53 -14.28 -39.98 46.20
C GLY A 53 -12.79 -39.95 46.54
N VAL A 54 -12.48 -39.77 47.82
CA VAL A 54 -11.14 -39.90 48.41
C VAL A 54 -10.75 -41.39 48.36
N GLY A 55 -10.03 -41.83 47.34
CA GLY A 55 -9.65 -43.25 47.23
C GLY A 55 -8.69 -43.66 46.09
N ALA A 56 -8.27 -42.75 45.21
CA ALA A 56 -7.52 -43.13 43.99
C ALA A 56 -6.07 -43.61 44.22
N ALA A 57 -5.49 -43.39 45.41
CA ALA A 57 -4.11 -43.79 45.68
C ALA A 57 -3.96 -45.28 46.06
N GLN A 58 -4.99 -45.93 46.63
CA GLN A 58 -4.93 -47.35 46.99
C GLN A 58 -5.26 -48.29 45.82
N GLU A 59 -5.99 -47.82 44.82
CA GLU A 59 -6.41 -48.65 43.67
C GLU A 59 -5.28 -48.88 42.64
N ILE A 60 -4.33 -47.94 42.54
CA ILE A 60 -3.16 -48.07 41.65
C ILE A 60 -2.16 -49.10 42.21
N ALA A 61 -2.01 -49.18 43.53
CA ALA A 61 -1.14 -50.18 44.17
C ALA A 61 -1.73 -51.60 44.10
N ALA A 62 -3.06 -51.74 44.23
CA ALA A 62 -3.74 -53.04 44.10
C ALA A 62 -3.69 -53.60 42.66
N ARG A 63 -3.73 -52.75 41.62
CA ARG A 63 -3.61 -53.17 40.22
C ARG A 63 -2.20 -53.58 39.80
N ALA A 64 -1.16 -53.09 40.49
CA ALA A 64 0.21 -53.51 40.23
C ALA A 64 0.45 -54.96 40.70
N ALA A 65 -0.13 -55.36 41.84
CA ALA A 65 0.01 -56.72 42.39
C ALA A 65 -0.76 -57.80 41.60
N GLN A 66 -1.86 -57.45 40.92
CA GLN A 66 -2.60 -58.40 40.08
C GLN A 66 -1.92 -58.70 38.72
N ARG A 67 -0.92 -57.91 38.32
CA ARG A 67 -0.28 -58.05 36.99
C ARG A 67 0.79 -59.16 36.95
N GLU A 68 1.26 -59.65 38.09
CA GLU A 68 2.23 -60.76 38.16
C GLU A 68 1.58 -62.15 38.07
N GLN A 69 0.26 -62.28 38.25
CA GLN A 69 -0.41 -63.59 38.29
C GLN A 69 -0.97 -64.07 36.94
N ASN A 70 -0.87 -63.28 35.86
CA ASN A 70 -1.44 -63.65 34.56
C ASN A 70 -0.49 -63.31 33.38
N PRO A 71 0.55 -64.13 33.14
CA PRO A 71 1.54 -63.89 32.07
C PRO A 71 1.01 -64.12 30.64
N GLY A 72 -0.30 -64.33 30.43
CA GLY A 72 -0.89 -64.64 29.13
C GLY A 72 -1.81 -63.56 28.53
N GLU A 73 -2.04 -62.43 29.21
CA GLU A 73 -2.99 -61.42 28.72
C GLU A 73 -2.34 -60.46 27.71
N VAL A 74 -2.72 -60.61 26.44
CA VAL A 74 -2.28 -59.76 25.32
C VAL A 74 -2.62 -58.29 25.61
N PRO A 75 -1.66 -57.36 25.57
CA PRO A 75 -1.92 -55.95 25.87
C PRO A 75 -2.90 -55.40 24.85
N ARG A 76 -4.05 -54.91 25.32
CA ARG A 76 -5.00 -54.18 24.47
C ARG A 76 -4.27 -53.00 23.83
N PRO A 77 -4.48 -52.73 22.53
CA PRO A 77 -3.79 -51.64 21.84
C PRO A 77 -4.12 -50.33 22.55
N MET A 78 -3.07 -49.64 23.00
CA MET A 78 -3.18 -48.28 23.55
C MET A 78 -3.96 -47.43 22.56
N SER A 79 -5.03 -46.81 23.06
CA SER A 79 -5.72 -45.74 22.36
C SER A 79 -4.68 -44.69 21.95
N TRP A 80 -4.60 -44.38 20.66
CA TRP A 80 -3.73 -43.35 20.08
C TRP A 80 -3.76 -42.03 20.87
N ILE A 81 -4.87 -41.73 21.54
CA ILE A 81 -5.04 -40.54 22.37
C ILE A 81 -4.06 -40.50 23.56
N ASP A 82 -3.73 -41.65 24.17
CA ASP A 82 -2.78 -41.71 25.30
C ASP A 82 -1.32 -41.61 24.84
N ALA A 83 -1.03 -41.90 23.56
CA ALA A 83 0.32 -41.75 22.99
C ALA A 83 0.65 -40.30 22.60
N VAL A 84 -0.35 -39.45 22.32
CA VAL A 84 -0.12 -38.06 21.84
C VAL A 84 -0.12 -37.04 22.98
N THR A 85 -0.79 -37.33 24.10
CA THR A 85 -0.85 -36.42 25.25
C THR A 85 0.45 -36.36 26.05
N SER A 86 1.33 -37.36 25.95
CA SER A 86 2.59 -37.42 26.72
C SER A 86 3.79 -36.69 26.08
N GLN A 87 3.69 -36.19 24.84
CA GLN A 87 4.84 -35.61 24.13
C GLN A 87 4.84 -34.07 24.01
N ILE A 88 3.83 -33.37 24.50
CA ILE A 88 3.78 -31.90 24.43
C ILE A 88 4.39 -31.32 25.71
N ALA A 89 5.72 -31.31 25.77
CA ALA A 89 6.46 -30.62 26.82
C ALA A 89 6.34 -29.10 26.61
N LEU A 90 5.38 -28.48 27.31
CA LEU A 90 5.31 -27.02 27.41
C LEU A 90 6.49 -26.52 28.25
N LYS A 91 7.25 -25.55 27.75
CA LYS A 91 8.32 -24.92 28.52
C LYS A 91 7.68 -24.19 29.71
N PRO A 92 8.17 -24.37 30.96
CA PRO A 92 7.61 -23.67 32.11
C PRO A 92 7.67 -22.16 31.86
N VAL A 93 6.52 -21.50 32.04
CA VAL A 93 6.38 -20.05 31.86
C VAL A 93 7.10 -19.38 33.03
N THR A 94 8.24 -18.76 32.75
CA THR A 94 8.97 -17.96 33.75
C THR A 94 8.18 -16.68 34.01
N GLU A 95 7.93 -16.35 35.29
CA GLU A 95 7.11 -15.21 35.72
C GLU A 95 7.58 -13.85 35.15
N ASP A 96 8.87 -13.73 34.80
CA ASP A 96 9.43 -12.54 34.16
C ASP A 96 8.77 -12.16 32.81
N LYS A 97 8.08 -13.10 32.15
CA LYS A 97 7.34 -12.84 30.90
C LYS A 97 5.89 -12.39 31.12
N LEU A 98 5.39 -12.41 32.35
CA LEU A 98 4.03 -11.97 32.69
C LEU A 98 4.02 -10.47 33.06
N LYS A 99 4.52 -9.59 32.18
CA LYS A 99 4.26 -8.14 32.35
C LYS A 99 2.78 -7.86 32.04
N PRO A 100 2.04 -7.19 32.94
CA PRO A 100 0.63 -6.87 32.70
C PRO A 100 0.54 -5.93 31.50
N ILE A 101 -0.11 -6.41 30.43
CA ILE A 101 -0.47 -5.62 29.25
C ILE A 101 -1.59 -4.67 29.69
N SER A 102 -1.26 -3.63 30.45
CA SER A 102 -2.17 -2.55 30.77
C SER A 102 -1.99 -1.43 29.74
N GLY A 103 -3.02 -1.23 28.93
CA GLY A 103 -3.33 0.09 28.36
C GLY A 103 -2.64 0.49 27.05
N ARG A 104 -3.08 -0.08 25.92
CA ARG A 104 -3.63 0.71 24.80
C ARG A 104 -4.20 -0.24 23.74
N ALA A 105 -5.41 0.07 23.30
CA ALA A 105 -6.11 -0.65 22.26
C ALA A 105 -5.25 -0.74 20.98
N ALA A 106 -4.71 -1.93 20.73
CA ALA A 106 -4.25 -2.35 19.40
C ALA A 106 -5.49 -2.62 18.52
N MET A 107 -6.25 -1.56 18.24
CA MET A 107 -7.18 -1.53 17.12
C MET A 107 -6.41 -0.97 15.92
N TYR A 108 -5.69 -1.81 15.20
CA TYR A 108 -5.53 -1.70 13.74
C TYR A 108 -4.83 -2.98 13.27
N MET A 109 -5.61 -3.83 12.61
CA MET A 109 -5.08 -4.95 11.83
C MET A 109 -4.36 -4.35 10.63
N ASP A 110 -3.05 -4.13 10.75
CA ASP A 110 -2.14 -4.24 9.62
C ASP A 110 -1.80 -5.73 9.46
N ASP A 111 -2.18 -6.32 8.33
CA ASP A 111 -1.87 -7.71 7.95
C ASP A 111 -0.34 -7.89 7.67
N GLU A 112 0.57 -7.16 8.32
CA GLU A 112 2.01 -7.12 8.00
C GLU A 112 3.00 -7.17 9.19
N ASP A 113 2.59 -7.46 10.43
CA ASP A 113 3.56 -7.68 11.54
C ASP A 113 3.65 -9.17 11.95
N ASP A 114 4.74 -9.82 11.52
CA ASP A 114 5.27 -11.10 12.04
C ASP A 114 5.84 -10.90 13.48
N SER A 115 5.08 -10.28 14.39
CA SER A 115 5.48 -10.22 15.80
C SER A 115 5.16 -11.56 16.47
N PRO A 116 6.16 -12.32 16.95
CA PRO A 116 5.94 -13.62 17.60
C PRO A 116 5.05 -13.42 18.83
N GLY A 117 3.90 -14.08 18.84
CA GLY A 117 3.01 -14.08 20.01
C GLY A 117 3.72 -14.64 21.26
N PRO A 118 3.20 -14.38 22.46
CA PRO A 118 3.89 -14.60 23.74
C PRO A 118 4.18 -16.07 24.12
N TYR A 119 3.90 -17.04 23.24
CA TYR A 119 4.11 -18.47 23.49
C TYR A 119 4.98 -19.09 22.39
N GLU A 120 6.26 -19.31 22.71
CA GLU A 120 7.18 -20.13 21.92
C GLU A 120 7.06 -21.61 22.33
N LEU A 121 6.92 -22.50 21.35
CA LEU A 121 6.93 -23.95 21.55
C LEU A 121 8.39 -24.43 21.59
N ALA A 122 8.72 -25.34 22.52
CA ALA A 122 10.10 -25.82 22.72
C ALA A 122 10.62 -26.68 21.57
N SER A 123 9.74 -27.39 20.87
CA SER A 123 10.08 -28.12 19.65
C SER A 123 8.84 -28.31 18.78
N TYR A 124 9.02 -28.25 17.47
CA TYR A 124 7.94 -28.50 16.51
C TYR A 124 7.91 -30.00 16.16
N PRO A 125 6.77 -30.68 16.30
CA PRO A 125 6.66 -32.08 15.88
C PRO A 125 6.81 -32.19 14.36
N SER A 126 7.68 -33.08 13.90
CA SER A 126 7.91 -33.36 12.48
C SER A 126 6.72 -34.11 11.89
N LEU A 127 5.92 -33.44 11.05
CA LEU A 127 4.83 -34.07 10.30
C LEU A 127 5.33 -34.61 8.94
N PRO A 128 4.77 -35.74 8.45
CA PRO A 128 5.20 -36.36 7.19
C PRO A 128 4.95 -35.44 5.97
N LEU A 129 5.95 -35.36 5.09
CA LEU A 129 6.02 -34.48 3.92
C LEU A 129 4.94 -34.82 2.87
N ASN A 130 3.81 -34.12 2.87
CA ASN A 130 2.86 -34.18 1.76
C ASN A 130 3.36 -33.34 0.57
N ARG A 131 3.73 -33.99 -0.54
CA ARG A 131 4.16 -33.33 -1.80
C ARG A 131 3.06 -32.36 -2.30
N PRO A 132 3.35 -31.07 -2.50
CA PRO A 132 2.36 -30.14 -3.02
C PRO A 132 2.00 -30.47 -4.48
N PRO A 133 0.72 -30.29 -4.89
CA PRO A 133 0.29 -30.54 -6.27
C PRO A 133 1.05 -29.64 -7.26
N ARG A 134 1.44 -30.21 -8.41
CA ARG A 134 2.15 -29.50 -9.49
C ARG A 134 1.32 -28.28 -9.95
N LYS A 135 1.84 -27.08 -9.73
CA LYS A 135 1.18 -25.82 -10.13
C LYS A 135 1.25 -25.70 -11.66
N GLY A 136 0.10 -25.68 -12.33
CA GLY A 136 0.01 -25.46 -13.79
C GLY A 136 0.62 -24.13 -14.25
N VAL A 137 1.14 -24.12 -15.48
CA VAL A 137 1.93 -23.05 -16.10
C VAL A 137 1.25 -21.66 -16.05
N GLY A 138 -0.08 -21.61 -16.20
CA GLY A 138 -0.85 -20.36 -16.13
C GLY A 138 -0.77 -19.60 -14.79
N LYS A 139 -0.33 -20.24 -13.70
CA LYS A 139 -0.15 -19.54 -12.40
C LYS A 139 1.11 -18.68 -12.35
N ARG A 140 2.13 -18.91 -13.19
CA ARG A 140 3.38 -18.11 -13.16
C ARG A 140 3.14 -16.69 -13.65
N VAL A 141 2.49 -16.52 -14.80
CA VAL A 141 2.23 -15.19 -15.39
C VAL A 141 1.42 -14.31 -14.45
N LYS A 142 0.37 -14.87 -13.83
CA LYS A 142 -0.46 -14.15 -12.86
C LYS A 142 0.34 -13.74 -11.62
N GLN A 143 1.30 -14.57 -11.19
CA GLN A 143 2.12 -14.29 -10.02
C GLN A 143 3.10 -13.15 -10.27
N THR A 144 3.80 -13.16 -11.41
CA THR A 144 4.72 -12.07 -11.80
C THR A 144 3.99 -10.74 -11.90
N TYR A 145 2.88 -10.69 -12.63
CA TYR A 145 2.06 -9.46 -12.75
C TYR A 145 1.62 -8.89 -11.39
N SER A 146 1.16 -9.76 -10.48
CA SER A 146 0.71 -9.30 -9.16
C SER A 146 1.86 -8.78 -8.29
N ASN A 147 3.08 -9.27 -8.50
CA ASN A 147 4.26 -8.81 -7.76
C ASN A 147 4.68 -7.41 -8.25
N GLU A 148 4.70 -7.17 -9.55
CA GLU A 148 5.02 -5.85 -10.12
C GLU A 148 4.05 -4.78 -9.62
N LEU A 149 2.74 -5.06 -9.65
CA LEU A 149 1.73 -4.12 -9.14
C LEU A 149 1.87 -3.84 -7.65
N ARG A 150 2.33 -4.81 -6.85
CA ARG A 150 2.62 -4.58 -5.42
C ARG A 150 3.80 -3.65 -5.23
N ILE A 151 4.85 -3.80 -6.04
CA ILE A 151 6.02 -2.92 -6.01
C ILE A 151 5.58 -1.50 -6.37
N LEU A 152 4.83 -1.33 -7.47
CA LEU A 152 4.29 -0.04 -7.89
C LEU A 152 3.44 0.61 -6.78
N GLN A 153 2.56 -0.16 -6.13
CA GLN A 153 1.74 0.34 -5.02
C GLN A 153 2.58 0.77 -3.81
N LYS A 154 3.66 0.04 -3.49
CA LYS A 154 4.60 0.43 -2.42
C LYS A 154 5.31 1.74 -2.77
N ILE A 155 5.73 1.92 -4.03
CA ILE A 155 6.36 3.16 -4.50
C ILE A 155 5.38 4.34 -4.44
N LEU A 156 4.17 4.18 -4.99
CA LEU A 156 3.13 5.22 -4.94
C LEU A 156 2.80 5.62 -3.50
N ARG A 157 2.76 4.65 -2.58
CA ARG A 157 2.55 4.93 -1.15
C ARG A 157 3.71 5.75 -0.56
N LYS A 158 4.95 5.36 -0.81
CA LYS A 158 6.14 6.10 -0.35
C LYS A 158 6.17 7.52 -0.91
N ILE A 159 5.85 7.71 -2.19
CA ILE A 159 5.76 9.05 -2.81
C ILE A 159 4.68 9.89 -2.10
N ASN A 160 3.51 9.31 -1.84
CA ASN A 160 2.42 10.01 -1.17
C ASN A 160 2.75 10.41 0.28
N GLU A 161 3.50 9.56 1.01
CA GLU A 161 4.00 9.85 2.36
C GLU A 161 5.05 10.96 2.33
N ARG A 162 6.05 10.88 1.43
CA ARG A 162 7.09 11.91 1.27
C ARG A 162 6.53 13.25 0.80
N ALA A 163 5.52 13.25 -0.07
CA ALA A 163 4.88 14.48 -0.52
C ALA A 163 4.25 15.26 0.65
N LEU A 164 3.71 14.55 1.67
CA LEU A 164 3.18 15.21 2.86
C LEU A 164 4.28 15.92 3.64
N GLU A 165 5.39 15.23 3.90
CA GLU A 165 6.55 15.80 4.58
C GLU A 165 7.08 17.02 3.83
N LEU A 166 7.12 16.93 2.49
CA LEU A 166 7.58 18.01 1.63
C LEU A 166 6.62 19.22 1.59
N THR A 167 5.32 19.04 1.84
CA THR A 167 4.36 20.16 1.88
C THR A 167 4.47 21.04 3.13
N VAL A 168 4.94 20.49 4.25
CA VAL A 168 5.02 21.21 5.54
C VAL A 168 5.84 22.51 5.45
N PRO A 169 7.06 22.54 4.89
CA PRO A 169 7.84 23.79 4.81
C PRO A 169 7.14 24.86 3.96
N PHE A 170 6.50 24.52 2.85
CA PHE A 170 5.79 25.49 2.01
C PHE A 170 4.53 26.03 2.70
N PHE A 171 3.89 25.19 3.51
CA PHE A 171 2.77 25.63 4.36
C PHE A 171 3.21 26.64 5.43
N ILE A 172 4.45 26.58 5.92
CA ILE A 172 5.02 27.57 6.85
C ILE A 172 5.46 28.84 6.10
N LEU A 173 6.00 28.72 4.88
CA LEU A 173 6.41 29.86 4.06
C LEU A 173 5.24 30.77 3.68
N MET A 174 4.05 30.21 3.45
CA MET A 174 2.86 30.98 3.08
C MET A 174 2.47 32.06 4.12
N PRO A 175 2.22 31.73 5.41
CA PRO A 175 1.93 32.72 6.44
C PRO A 175 3.17 33.56 6.79
N LEU A 176 4.39 33.02 6.68
CA LEU A 176 5.60 33.80 6.90
C LEU A 176 5.74 34.95 5.88
N GLY A 177 5.49 34.67 4.60
CA GLY A 177 5.43 35.68 3.54
C GLY A 177 4.37 36.74 3.82
N PHE A 178 3.22 36.33 4.36
CA PHE A 178 2.16 37.25 4.78
C PHE A 178 2.60 38.16 5.95
N ILE A 179 3.25 37.61 6.98
CA ILE A 179 3.75 38.37 8.14
C ILE A 179 4.82 39.40 7.70
N ILE A 180 5.72 39.01 6.79
CA ILE A 180 6.79 39.86 6.26
C ILE A 180 6.24 40.86 5.22
N LYS A 181 4.96 40.77 4.83
CA LYS A 181 4.35 41.52 3.72
C LYS A 181 5.08 41.33 2.39
N ASN A 182 5.72 40.17 2.19
CA ASN A 182 6.37 39.80 0.94
C ASN A 182 5.42 38.93 0.10
N HIS A 183 4.78 39.57 -0.88
CA HIS A 183 3.79 38.95 -1.75
C HIS A 183 4.37 37.78 -2.57
N TRP A 184 5.57 37.93 -3.12
CA TRP A 184 6.25 36.89 -3.89
C TRP A 184 6.48 35.62 -3.07
N LEU A 185 6.93 35.76 -1.82
CA LEU A 185 7.17 34.61 -0.94
C LEU A 185 5.86 33.87 -0.62
N SER A 186 4.77 34.61 -0.41
CA SER A 186 3.46 34.03 -0.11
C SER A 186 2.86 33.32 -1.33
N ILE A 187 2.92 33.92 -2.53
CA ILE A 187 2.52 33.25 -3.79
C ILE A 187 3.36 32.00 -4.02
N PHE A 188 4.67 32.08 -3.83
CA PHE A 188 5.55 30.93 -4.05
C PHE A 188 5.18 29.77 -3.13
N GLY A 189 5.00 30.04 -1.82
CA GLY A 189 4.53 29.05 -0.85
C GLY A 189 3.18 28.46 -1.25
N LEU A 190 2.21 29.31 -1.61
CA LEU A 190 0.87 28.90 -2.04
C LEU A 190 0.91 28.00 -3.29
N THR A 191 1.68 28.40 -4.30
CA THR A 191 1.83 27.69 -5.57
C THR A 191 2.45 26.32 -5.36
N MET A 192 3.50 26.23 -4.52
CA MET A 192 4.13 24.95 -4.19
C MET A 192 3.18 24.03 -3.40
N VAL A 193 2.46 24.57 -2.42
CA VAL A 193 1.42 23.80 -1.69
C VAL A 193 0.38 23.25 -2.66
N LEU A 194 -0.08 24.06 -3.62
CA LEU A 194 -1.08 23.65 -4.60
C LEU A 194 -0.53 22.55 -5.53
N LEU A 195 0.67 22.74 -6.09
CA LEU A 195 1.30 21.79 -7.00
C LEU A 195 1.58 20.44 -6.32
N LEU A 196 2.08 20.46 -5.09
CA LEU A 196 2.30 19.24 -4.30
C LEU A 196 0.98 18.52 -3.97
N ASN A 197 -0.08 19.26 -3.61
CA ASN A 197 -1.39 18.66 -3.34
C ASN A 197 -2.04 18.08 -4.60
N VAL A 198 -1.88 18.72 -5.77
CA VAL A 198 -2.32 18.16 -7.06
C VAL A 198 -1.54 16.89 -7.39
N GLY A 199 -0.22 16.88 -7.21
CA GLY A 199 0.60 15.68 -7.38
C GLY A 199 0.17 14.54 -6.45
N ARG A 200 -0.08 14.86 -5.17
CA ARG A 200 -0.58 13.92 -4.15
C ARG A 200 -1.95 13.35 -4.54
N PHE A 201 -2.85 14.20 -5.02
CA PHE A 201 -4.15 13.79 -5.55
C PHE A 201 -4.00 12.82 -6.73
N GLY A 202 -3.13 13.15 -7.70
CA GLY A 202 -2.83 12.30 -8.86
C GLY A 202 -2.30 10.92 -8.46
N VAL A 203 -1.33 10.86 -7.54
CA VAL A 203 -0.79 9.59 -7.01
C VAL A 203 -1.86 8.79 -6.26
N GLY A 204 -2.69 9.46 -5.46
CA GLY A 204 -3.82 8.85 -4.76
C GLY A 204 -4.83 8.24 -5.73
N LEU A 205 -5.18 8.98 -6.79
CA LEU A 205 -6.09 8.53 -7.84
C LEU A 205 -5.51 7.33 -8.62
N ALA A 206 -4.24 7.39 -8.99
CA ALA A 206 -3.54 6.27 -9.62
C ALA A 206 -3.58 5.01 -8.74
N ASN A 207 -3.35 5.14 -7.42
CA ASN A 207 -3.46 4.02 -6.50
C ASN A 207 -4.89 3.46 -6.42
N VAL A 208 -5.93 4.29 -6.49
CA VAL A 208 -7.33 3.81 -6.57
C VAL A 208 -7.59 3.04 -7.86
N ILE A 209 -7.07 3.52 -8.99
CA ILE A 209 -7.21 2.87 -10.30
C ILE A 209 -6.48 1.53 -10.33
N VAL A 210 -5.32 1.39 -9.68
CA VAL A 210 -4.51 0.16 -9.70
C VAL A 210 -5.13 -1.00 -8.89
N ILE A 211 -5.96 -0.70 -7.86
CA ILE A 211 -6.58 -1.73 -7.00
C ILE A 211 -7.38 -2.79 -7.75
N PRO A 212 -8.33 -2.47 -8.65
CA PRO A 212 -9.10 -3.47 -9.38
C PRO A 212 -8.24 -4.35 -10.29
N PHE A 213 -7.16 -3.80 -10.86
CA PHE A 213 -6.22 -4.55 -11.71
C PHE A 213 -5.40 -5.59 -10.92
N ARG A 214 -5.21 -5.38 -9.61
CA ARG A 214 -4.43 -6.29 -8.76
C ARG A 214 -5.01 -7.70 -8.69
N ASP A 215 -6.33 -7.83 -8.70
CA ASP A 215 -7.00 -9.13 -8.50
C ASP A 215 -7.12 -9.91 -9.83
N SER A 216 -7.44 -9.21 -10.93
CA SER A 216 -7.28 -9.69 -12.31
C SER A 216 -7.39 -8.53 -13.33
N PRO A 217 -6.75 -8.64 -14.51
CA PRO A 217 -6.88 -7.62 -15.55
C PRO A 217 -8.33 -7.51 -16.07
N MET A 218 -9.07 -8.62 -16.14
CA MET A 218 -10.48 -8.62 -16.52
C MET A 218 -11.34 -7.88 -15.48
N THR A 219 -11.04 -8.04 -14.18
CA THR A 219 -11.67 -7.24 -13.12
C THR A 219 -11.33 -5.75 -13.26
N GLY A 220 -10.10 -5.44 -13.65
CA GLY A 220 -9.69 -4.10 -14.02
C GLY A 220 -10.53 -3.49 -15.15
N MET A 221 -10.82 -4.26 -16.21
CA MET A 221 -11.70 -3.79 -17.29
C MET A 221 -13.13 -3.56 -16.81
N THR A 222 -13.67 -4.40 -15.92
CA THR A 222 -15.01 -4.16 -15.37
C THR A 222 -15.12 -2.87 -14.56
N PHE A 223 -14.01 -2.32 -14.07
CA PHE A 223 -14.00 -1.01 -13.42
C PHE A 223 -14.39 0.14 -14.38
N TRP A 224 -14.16 -0.02 -15.69
CA TRP A 224 -14.53 0.98 -16.70
C TRP A 224 -16.01 0.91 -17.09
N ILE A 225 -16.70 -0.19 -16.78
CA ILE A 225 -18.11 -0.43 -17.12
C ILE A 225 -18.92 -0.19 -15.85
N PRO A 226 -19.70 0.91 -15.84
CA PRO A 226 -19.91 1.85 -14.75
C PRO A 226 -19.14 1.65 -13.43
N PRO A 227 -18.15 2.51 -13.10
CA PRO A 227 -17.24 2.33 -11.96
C PRO A 227 -17.96 2.27 -10.60
N TRP A 228 -19.13 2.92 -10.49
CA TRP A 228 -19.90 2.98 -9.24
C TRP A 228 -20.41 1.60 -8.78
N THR A 229 -20.73 0.70 -9.70
CA THR A 229 -21.21 -0.65 -9.36
C THR A 229 -20.12 -1.49 -8.70
N PHE A 230 -18.89 -1.42 -9.23
CA PHE A 230 -17.73 -2.12 -8.70
C PHE A 230 -17.33 -1.60 -7.32
N VAL A 231 -17.32 -0.27 -7.16
CA VAL A 231 -16.97 0.41 -5.91
C VAL A 231 -17.97 0.07 -4.80
N LYS A 232 -19.28 0.01 -5.10
CA LYS A 232 -20.32 -0.36 -4.13
C LYS A 232 -20.09 -1.76 -3.56
N ASN A 233 -19.81 -2.74 -4.42
CA ASN A 233 -19.61 -4.13 -3.99
C ASN A 233 -18.26 -4.35 -3.28
N ASN A 234 -17.25 -3.53 -3.57
CA ASN A 234 -15.90 -3.66 -3.01
C ASN A 234 -15.51 -2.50 -2.08
N TRP A 235 -16.48 -1.77 -1.51
CA TRP A 235 -16.22 -0.53 -0.76
C TRP A 235 -15.20 -0.67 0.36
N HIS A 236 -15.22 -1.80 1.07
CA HIS A 236 -14.25 -2.11 2.13
C HIS A 236 -12.78 -2.09 1.65
N LYS A 237 -12.51 -2.43 0.38
CA LYS A 237 -11.18 -2.35 -0.23
C LYS A 237 -10.80 -0.91 -0.60
N PHE A 238 -11.77 -0.10 -1.01
CA PHE A 238 -11.55 1.28 -1.48
C PHE A 238 -11.54 2.32 -0.35
N ARG A 239 -12.19 2.06 0.79
CA ARG A 239 -12.34 3.04 1.89
C ARG A 239 -11.03 3.69 2.31
N LYS A 240 -9.98 2.89 2.58
CA LYS A 240 -8.66 3.40 2.99
C LYS A 240 -8.00 4.25 1.88
N PRO A 241 -7.88 3.77 0.63
CA PRO A 241 -7.39 4.58 -0.50
C PRO A 241 -8.15 5.88 -0.72
N VAL A 242 -9.49 5.83 -0.73
CA VAL A 242 -10.34 7.00 -0.94
C VAL A 242 -10.14 8.02 0.19
N GLN A 243 -10.06 7.56 1.44
CA GLN A 243 -9.76 8.44 2.57
C GLN A 243 -8.43 9.20 2.41
N ARG A 244 -7.43 8.61 1.75
CA ARG A 244 -6.15 9.30 1.45
C ARG A 244 -6.29 10.36 0.36
N ILE A 245 -7.27 10.25 -0.53
CA ILE A 245 -7.57 11.24 -1.58
C ILE A 245 -8.40 12.40 -1.03
N ILE A 246 -9.30 12.13 -0.07
CA ILE A 246 -10.15 13.17 0.52
C ILE A 246 -9.31 14.28 1.17
N SER A 247 -8.22 13.92 1.85
CA SER A 247 -7.32 14.88 2.51
C SER A 247 -6.77 15.97 1.55
N PRO A 248 -6.09 15.64 0.43
CA PRO A 248 -5.62 16.66 -0.51
C PRO A 248 -6.75 17.40 -1.21
N ILE A 249 -7.92 16.79 -1.46
CA ILE A 249 -9.10 17.52 -1.99
C ILE A 249 -9.55 18.59 -1.01
N CYS A 250 -9.72 18.25 0.28
CA CYS A 250 -10.10 19.22 1.31
C CYS A 250 -9.08 20.36 1.41
N PHE A 251 -7.78 20.05 1.28
CA PHE A 251 -6.74 21.07 1.22
C PHE A 251 -6.87 21.96 -0.03
N LEU A 252 -7.03 21.40 -1.23
CA LEU A 252 -7.20 22.18 -2.45
C LEU A 252 -8.41 23.11 -2.38
N VAL A 253 -9.54 22.62 -1.87
CA VAL A 253 -10.75 23.43 -1.66
C VAL A 253 -10.49 24.52 -0.61
N GLY A 254 -9.84 24.18 0.51
CA GLY A 254 -9.48 25.15 1.54
C GLY A 254 -8.54 26.24 1.03
N THR A 255 -7.52 25.87 0.26
CA THR A 255 -6.58 26.81 -0.37
C THR A 255 -7.30 27.69 -1.39
N PHE A 256 -8.21 27.14 -2.20
CA PHE A 256 -9.02 27.90 -3.15
C PHE A 256 -9.94 28.91 -2.45
N LEU A 257 -10.60 28.49 -1.36
CA LEU A 257 -11.42 29.38 -0.54
C LEU A 257 -10.58 30.47 0.11
N LEU A 258 -9.40 30.13 0.66
CA LEU A 258 -8.48 31.11 1.23
C LEU A 258 -8.05 32.16 0.20
N TYR A 259 -7.68 31.73 -1.01
CA TYR A 259 -7.31 32.62 -2.10
C TYR A 259 -8.48 33.51 -2.56
N SER A 260 -9.69 32.97 -2.58
CA SER A 260 -10.89 33.71 -2.98
C SER A 260 -11.34 34.74 -1.93
N LEU A 261 -11.15 34.44 -0.64
CA LEU A 261 -11.59 35.28 0.48
C LEU A 261 -10.58 36.34 0.91
N VAL A 262 -9.30 36.21 0.54
CA VAL A 262 -8.24 37.14 0.93
C VAL A 262 -7.88 38.02 -0.27
N PRO A 263 -8.39 39.27 -0.34
CA PRO A 263 -8.21 40.15 -1.50
C PRO A 263 -6.74 40.47 -1.79
N TRP A 264 -5.89 40.43 -0.76
CA TRP A 264 -4.45 40.69 -0.88
C TRP A 264 -3.73 39.75 -1.85
N PHE A 265 -4.23 38.52 -2.04
CA PHE A 265 -3.66 37.59 -3.03
C PHE A 265 -4.09 37.86 -4.48
N GLN A 266 -5.13 38.67 -4.69
CA GLN A 266 -5.67 38.97 -6.01
C GLN A 266 -5.00 40.20 -6.65
N TYR A 267 -4.39 41.05 -5.83
CA TYR A 267 -3.78 42.31 -6.26
C TYR A 267 -2.29 42.32 -5.90
N PRO A 268 -1.40 41.89 -6.82
CA PRO A 268 0.03 41.68 -6.54
C PRO A 268 0.77 42.92 -6.11
N ASP A 269 0.25 44.05 -6.54
CA ASP A 269 0.70 45.35 -6.14
C ASP A 269 -0.53 46.05 -5.58
N GLY A 270 -0.48 46.44 -4.31
CA GLY A 270 -1.41 47.43 -3.73
C GLY A 270 -1.36 48.80 -4.44
N LYS A 271 -0.75 48.87 -5.62
CA LYS A 271 -1.06 49.84 -6.66
C LYS A 271 -2.45 49.52 -7.19
N ASN A 272 -3.45 49.89 -6.40
CA ASN A 272 -4.49 50.69 -7.01
C ASN A 272 -3.71 51.88 -7.59
N ASP A 273 -3.29 51.80 -8.85
CA ASP A 273 -2.94 52.97 -9.64
C ASP A 273 -4.27 53.73 -9.77
N VAL A 274 -4.68 54.36 -8.66
CA VAL A 274 -5.55 55.51 -8.71
C VAL A 274 -4.74 56.45 -9.58
N LYS A 275 -5.12 56.52 -10.86
CA LYS A 275 -4.45 57.38 -11.82
C LYS A 275 -4.45 58.77 -11.21
N MET A 276 -3.31 59.16 -10.65
CA MET A 276 -3.15 60.49 -10.08
C MET A 276 -3.12 61.43 -11.27
N VAL A 277 -4.14 62.27 -11.39
CA VAL A 277 -4.20 63.30 -12.43
C VAL A 277 -3.62 64.57 -11.80
N ARG A 278 -2.76 65.28 -12.54
CA ARG A 278 -2.35 66.61 -12.10
C ARG A 278 -3.53 67.56 -12.26
N ASP A 279 -3.91 68.20 -11.18
CA ASP A 279 -4.83 69.33 -11.23
C ASP A 279 -4.18 70.52 -11.99
N PRO A 280 -4.94 71.54 -12.39
CA PRO A 280 -4.38 72.71 -13.06
C PRO A 280 -3.40 73.52 -12.19
N MET A 281 -3.31 73.25 -10.90
CA MET A 281 -2.30 73.82 -9.99
C MET A 281 -1.02 72.97 -9.90
N GLY A 282 -0.96 71.83 -10.58
CA GLY A 282 0.19 70.91 -10.60
C GLY A 282 0.21 69.88 -9.47
N ASN A 283 -0.78 69.85 -8.59
CA ASN A 283 -0.91 68.87 -7.52
C ASN A 283 -1.44 67.55 -8.06
N LEU A 284 -0.89 66.43 -7.58
CA LEU A 284 -1.39 65.09 -7.88
C LEU A 284 -2.64 64.84 -7.02
N ILE A 285 -3.81 64.81 -7.65
CA ILE A 285 -5.07 64.47 -6.99
C ILE A 285 -5.56 63.13 -7.57
N PRO A 286 -6.15 62.22 -6.76
CA PRO A 286 -6.84 61.06 -7.31
C PRO A 286 -7.88 61.51 -8.35
N ALA A 287 -7.89 60.87 -9.53
CA ALA A 287 -8.83 61.22 -10.59
C ALA A 287 -10.28 61.23 -10.06
N PRO A 288 -11.07 62.29 -10.32
CA PRO A 288 -12.47 62.33 -9.93
C PRO A 288 -13.22 61.14 -10.55
N GLU A 289 -13.96 60.42 -9.70
CA GLU A 289 -14.64 59.15 -10.01
C GLU A 289 -15.62 59.28 -11.19
N ASP A 290 -16.08 60.51 -11.47
CA ASP A 290 -17.03 60.86 -12.53
C ASP A 290 -16.44 60.84 -13.96
N GLN A 291 -15.11 60.77 -14.12
CA GLN A 291 -14.47 60.67 -15.44
C GLN A 291 -13.94 59.27 -15.77
N GLN A 292 -14.18 58.30 -14.89
CA GLN A 292 -13.83 56.92 -15.18
C GLN A 292 -14.84 56.39 -16.21
N PRO A 293 -14.40 55.96 -17.41
CA PRO A 293 -15.32 55.30 -18.34
C PRO A 293 -16.01 54.17 -17.59
N PRO A 294 -17.33 53.97 -17.78
CA PRO A 294 -18.07 52.96 -17.04
C PRO A 294 -17.30 51.63 -17.13
N PRO A 295 -17.11 50.92 -16.00
CA PRO A 295 -16.32 49.71 -16.00
C PRO A 295 -16.84 48.79 -17.10
N PRO A 296 -15.96 48.23 -17.95
CA PRO A 296 -16.40 47.41 -19.07
C PRO A 296 -17.29 46.31 -18.52
N THR A 297 -18.43 46.12 -19.19
CA THR A 297 -19.43 45.14 -18.77
C THR A 297 -18.76 43.76 -18.67
N ILE A 298 -19.29 42.88 -17.82
CA ILE A 298 -18.75 41.51 -17.65
C ILE A 298 -18.61 40.80 -19.02
N LYS A 299 -19.51 41.10 -19.96
CA LYS A 299 -19.46 40.59 -21.34
C LYS A 299 -18.22 41.08 -22.09
N GLU A 300 -17.91 42.37 -22.04
CA GLU A 300 -16.73 42.96 -22.68
C GLU A 300 -15.43 42.39 -22.10
N ARG A 301 -15.34 42.27 -20.76
CA ARG A 301 -14.19 41.66 -20.08
C ARG A 301 -13.99 40.20 -20.47
N LEU A 302 -15.08 39.43 -20.60
CA LEU A 302 -15.02 38.04 -21.05
C LEU A 302 -14.59 37.94 -22.52
N THR A 303 -15.07 38.84 -23.39
CA THR A 303 -14.67 38.83 -24.81
C THR A 303 -13.22 39.24 -25.01
N GLU A 304 -12.75 40.25 -24.27
CA GLU A 304 -11.35 40.70 -24.33
C GLU A 304 -10.41 39.63 -23.75
N GLY A 305 -10.78 39.05 -22.61
CA GLY A 305 -10.06 37.92 -22.03
C GLY A 305 -10.00 36.72 -22.98
N ALA A 306 -11.11 36.37 -23.64
CA ALA A 306 -11.14 35.29 -24.63
C ALA A 306 -10.27 35.57 -25.86
N GLN A 307 -10.22 36.82 -26.33
CA GLN A 307 -9.37 37.21 -27.45
C GLN A 307 -7.89 37.18 -27.09
N ASN A 308 -7.52 37.67 -25.91
CA ASN A 308 -6.14 37.63 -25.43
C ASN A 308 -5.68 36.19 -25.20
N LEU A 309 -6.51 35.35 -24.56
CA LEU A 309 -6.22 33.93 -24.38
C LEU A 309 -6.05 33.21 -25.73
N LYS A 310 -6.86 33.54 -26.73
CA LYS A 310 -6.74 32.97 -28.08
C LYS A 310 -5.42 33.37 -28.76
N LYS A 311 -4.95 34.61 -28.57
CA LYS A 311 -3.66 35.07 -29.10
C LYS A 311 -2.50 34.35 -28.42
N ASP A 312 -2.53 34.22 -27.10
CA ASP A 312 -1.48 33.53 -26.33
C ASP A 312 -1.40 32.04 -26.68
N ILE A 313 -2.54 31.37 -26.77
CA ILE A 313 -2.58 29.95 -27.19
C ILE A 313 -2.03 29.79 -28.60
N ARG A 314 -2.37 30.71 -29.53
CA ARG A 314 -1.84 30.64 -30.89
C ARG A 314 -0.32 30.83 -30.92
N GLY A 315 0.21 31.79 -30.16
CA GLY A 315 1.66 31.99 -30.01
C GLY A 315 2.36 30.74 -29.47
N GLN A 316 1.84 30.14 -28.39
CA GLN A 316 2.42 28.92 -27.81
C GLN A 316 2.37 27.71 -28.77
N VAL A 317 1.30 27.59 -29.57
CA VAL A 317 1.18 26.52 -30.57
C VAL A 317 2.19 26.72 -31.71
N ASP A 318 2.40 27.96 -32.14
CA ASP A 318 3.38 28.28 -33.18
C ASP A 318 4.82 28.04 -32.68
N ASP A 319 5.15 28.46 -31.45
CA ASP A 319 6.43 28.19 -30.80
C ASP A 319 6.68 26.68 -30.63
N ALA A 320 5.65 25.93 -30.20
CA ALA A 320 5.74 24.49 -30.03
C ALA A 320 5.94 23.77 -31.39
N LYS A 321 5.31 24.29 -32.45
CA LYS A 321 5.46 23.76 -33.81
C LYS A 321 6.85 24.00 -34.37
N GLU A 322 7.48 25.12 -34.01
CA GLU A 322 8.87 25.43 -34.38
C GLU A 322 9.89 24.56 -33.62
N GLN A 323 9.60 24.19 -32.37
CA GLN A 323 10.47 23.31 -31.58
C GLN A 323 10.33 21.81 -31.91
N LEU A 324 9.18 21.40 -32.44
CA LEU A 324 8.86 20.01 -32.79
C LEU A 324 9.86 19.32 -33.74
N PRO A 325 10.34 19.95 -34.85
CA PRO A 325 11.35 19.34 -35.72
C PRO A 325 12.70 19.15 -35.01
N GLY A 326 13.09 20.06 -34.11
CA GLY A 326 14.31 19.91 -33.31
C GLY A 326 14.22 18.76 -32.30
N ALA A 327 13.07 18.64 -31.62
CA ALA A 327 12.80 17.54 -30.70
C ALA A 327 12.76 16.18 -31.42
N LYS A 328 12.16 16.11 -32.62
CA LYS A 328 12.13 14.89 -33.43
C LYS A 328 13.54 14.44 -33.83
N LYS A 329 14.39 15.38 -34.28
CA LYS A 329 15.80 15.08 -34.60
C LYS A 329 16.58 14.56 -33.38
N LYS A 330 16.39 15.17 -32.21
CA LYS A 330 17.01 14.70 -30.96
C LYS A 330 16.53 13.30 -30.57
N LEU A 331 15.24 13.01 -30.73
CA LEU A 331 14.69 11.68 -30.44
C LEU A 331 15.23 10.62 -31.41
N GLU A 332 15.32 10.92 -32.70
CA GLU A 332 15.92 10.04 -33.71
C GLU A 332 17.42 9.80 -33.46
N GLN A 333 18.14 10.79 -32.92
CA GLN A 333 19.53 10.64 -32.51
C GLN A 333 19.65 9.73 -31.29
N VAL A 334 18.92 10.01 -30.21
CA VAL A 334 18.89 9.16 -29.00
C VAL A 334 18.49 7.73 -29.32
N THR A 335 17.56 7.53 -30.26
CA THR A 335 17.15 6.18 -30.70
C THR A 335 18.28 5.48 -31.45
N ARG A 336 19.05 6.18 -32.29
CA ARG A 336 20.23 5.62 -32.97
C ARG A 336 21.32 5.23 -31.97
N ASP A 337 21.66 6.13 -31.06
CA ASP A 337 22.68 5.90 -30.02
C ASP A 337 22.28 4.72 -29.11
N ALA A 338 20.99 4.59 -28.80
CA ALA A 338 20.47 3.45 -28.03
C ALA A 338 20.55 2.11 -28.79
N VAL A 339 20.34 2.12 -30.11
CA VAL A 339 20.49 0.91 -30.94
C VAL A 339 21.96 0.51 -31.07
N GLU A 340 22.86 1.47 -31.24
CA GLU A 340 24.31 1.23 -31.32
C GLU A 340 24.85 0.64 -30.02
N THR A 341 24.51 1.24 -28.87
CA THR A 341 24.91 0.72 -27.55
C THR A 341 24.33 -0.66 -27.26
N THR A 342 23.09 -0.94 -27.70
CA THR A 342 22.51 -2.29 -27.56
C THR A 342 23.24 -3.32 -28.41
N GLN A 343 23.71 -2.93 -29.59
CA GLN A 343 24.46 -3.80 -30.49
C GLN A 343 25.87 -4.08 -29.92
N GLU A 344 26.57 -3.06 -29.41
CA GLU A 344 27.86 -3.24 -28.74
C GLU A 344 27.78 -4.20 -27.54
N VAL A 345 26.74 -4.06 -26.70
CA VAL A 345 26.52 -4.96 -25.56
C VAL A 345 26.26 -6.38 -26.03
N LYS A 346 25.49 -6.56 -27.12
CA LYS A 346 25.23 -7.89 -27.69
C LYS A 346 26.53 -8.55 -28.19
N ASP A 347 27.37 -7.79 -28.87
CA ASP A 347 28.64 -8.29 -29.41
C ASP A 347 29.63 -8.64 -28.27
N GLN A 348 29.68 -7.83 -27.19
CA GLN A 348 30.46 -8.15 -25.99
C GLN A 348 29.98 -9.43 -25.29
N VAL A 349 28.66 -9.60 -25.15
CA VAL A 349 28.09 -10.81 -24.54
C VAL A 349 28.37 -12.04 -25.40
N GLN A 350 28.28 -11.91 -26.72
CA GLN A 350 28.55 -13.02 -27.63
C GLN A 350 30.03 -13.44 -27.58
N GLY A 351 30.96 -12.47 -27.58
CA GLY A 351 32.39 -12.75 -27.39
C GLY A 351 32.69 -13.45 -26.04
N ALA A 352 32.07 -12.99 -24.95
CA ALA A 352 32.24 -13.62 -23.64
C ALA A 352 31.69 -15.06 -23.59
N VAL A 353 30.63 -15.36 -24.35
CA VAL A 353 30.07 -16.71 -24.47
C VAL A 353 31.01 -17.62 -25.25
N GLU A 354 31.59 -17.14 -26.35
CA GLU A 354 32.56 -17.88 -27.16
C GLU A 354 33.84 -18.18 -26.35
N ASP A 355 34.39 -17.19 -25.64
CA ASP A 355 35.53 -17.35 -24.73
C ASP A 355 35.27 -18.40 -23.64
N PHE A 356 34.05 -18.41 -23.09
CA PHE A 356 33.66 -19.38 -22.07
C PHE A 356 33.54 -20.81 -22.63
N GLN A 357 33.02 -20.95 -23.86
CA GLN A 357 32.94 -22.26 -24.53
C GLN A 357 34.33 -22.80 -24.88
N GLN A 358 35.25 -21.94 -25.32
CA GLN A 358 36.62 -22.33 -25.64
C GLN A 358 37.39 -22.81 -24.40
N LYS A 359 37.28 -22.09 -23.28
CA LYS A 359 37.89 -22.51 -22.00
C LYS A 359 37.37 -23.86 -21.50
N ARG A 360 36.07 -24.12 -21.68
CA ARG A 360 35.46 -25.38 -21.27
C ARG A 360 35.98 -26.56 -22.10
N GLY A 361 36.18 -26.39 -23.41
CA GLY A 361 36.75 -27.42 -24.27
C GLY A 361 38.19 -27.77 -23.89
N THR A 362 39.01 -26.79 -23.52
CA THR A 362 40.42 -27.03 -23.13
C THR A 362 40.59 -27.74 -21.78
N GLU A 363 39.63 -27.61 -20.85
CA GLU A 363 39.68 -28.34 -19.58
C GLU A 363 39.37 -29.82 -19.76
N GLU A 364 38.49 -30.18 -20.70
CA GLU A 364 38.13 -31.58 -20.99
C GLU A 364 39.32 -32.34 -21.62
N ASP A 365 40.08 -31.74 -22.54
CA ASP A 365 41.27 -32.37 -23.15
C ASP A 365 42.48 -32.50 -22.20
N SER A 366 42.55 -31.72 -21.12
CA SER A 366 43.63 -31.82 -20.12
C SER A 366 43.39 -32.89 -19.04
N SER A 367 42.25 -33.59 -19.10
CA SER A 367 41.82 -34.57 -18.10
C SER A 367 41.93 -36.03 -18.55
N GLU A 368 42.34 -36.28 -19.80
CA GLU A 368 42.76 -37.60 -20.32
C GLU A 368 44.29 -37.72 -20.31
#